data_AF-A0A959QUZ2-F1
#
_entry.id   AF-A0A959QUZ2-F1
#
_cell.length_a   1.000
_cell.length_b   1.000
_cell.length_c   1.000
_cell.angle_alpha   90.00
_cell.angle_beta   90.00
_cell.angle_gamma   90.00
#
_symmetry.space_group_name_H-M   'P 1'
#
loop_
_entity.id
_entity.type
_entity.pdbx_description
1 polymer ?
#
loop_
_entity_poly.entity_id
_entity_poly.type
_entity_poly.pdbx_seq_one_letter_code
_entity_poly.pdbx_strand_id
1 'polypeptide(L)'
;MSKYQILITFVVSLLLTIAMIGGAWWYYQIDNTFFGLIDLEKTKAHYYDVDPSKSFVISGNELIELKGNTDRMYSLEKNYKNLKVKYNAVKSEYDKLMNKSANSGQKMDSVSSQLTTLAKKEQVLKDSLRLLDGQIQTLKENYDLAQTRLVEMNKIVSGDYDSVNMQRYREFAKIYNNSKSTEVAQILENIDAKKSAYILKMMSKKKAGKVIESLNSEYAAKVLIESGKLK
;
A
#
# COMPACT_ATOMS: atom_id res chain seq x y z
N MET A 1 0.54 -44.11 -33.85
CA MET A 1 1.78 -43.36 -33.59
C MET A 1 2.93 -44.34 -33.49
N SER A 2 4.01 -44.13 -34.25
CA SER A 2 5.18 -45.02 -34.14
C SER A 2 5.91 -44.76 -32.82
N LYS A 3 6.62 -45.77 -32.29
CA LYS A 3 7.40 -45.64 -31.03
C LYS A 3 8.37 -44.44 -31.07
N TYR A 4 8.87 -44.09 -32.26
CA TYR A 4 9.74 -42.94 -32.48
C TYR A 4 9.01 -41.60 -32.36
N GLN A 5 7.75 -41.52 -32.78
CA GLN A 5 6.95 -40.29 -32.64
C GLN A 5 6.65 -39.98 -31.17
N ILE A 6 6.41 -41.00 -30.34
CA ILE A 6 6.19 -40.84 -28.90
C ILE A 6 7.48 -40.40 -28.19
N LEU A 7 8.62 -40.95 -28.60
CA LEU A 7 9.92 -40.56 -28.05
C LEU A 7 10.25 -39.09 -28.38
N ILE A 8 9.99 -38.66 -29.62
CA ILE A 8 10.27 -37.29 -30.06
C ILE A 8 9.36 -36.29 -29.35
N THR A 9 8.05 -36.57 -29.20
CA THR A 9 7.15 -35.66 -28.49
C THR A 9 7.50 -35.54 -27.01
N PHE A 10 7.97 -36.61 -26.37
CA PHE A 10 8.44 -36.57 -24.99
C PHE A 10 9.68 -35.66 -24.83
N VAL A 11 10.69 -35.83 -25.70
CA VAL A 11 11.91 -35.02 -25.69
C VAL A 11 11.62 -33.54 -25.95
N VAL A 12 10.73 -33.23 -26.90
CA VAL A 12 10.33 -31.85 -27.19
C VAL A 12 9.60 -31.21 -26.01
N SER A 13 8.72 -31.96 -25.31
CA SER A 13 8.04 -31.43 -24.12
C SER A 13 9.00 -31.18 -22.95
N LEU A 14 10.02 -32.02 -22.80
CA LEU A 14 11.07 -31.88 -21.79
C LEU A 14 11.94 -30.63 -22.05
N LEU A 15 12.31 -30.40 -23.32
CA LEU A 15 13.07 -29.21 -23.70
C LEU A 15 12.26 -27.92 -23.51
N LEU A 16 10.97 -27.93 -23.82
CA LEU A 16 10.07 -26.79 -23.57
C LEU A 16 9.91 -26.47 -22.08
N THR A 17 9.80 -27.49 -21.23
CA THR A 17 9.71 -27.28 -19.78
C THR A 17 11.01 -26.73 -19.21
N ILE A 18 12.16 -27.26 -19.64
CA ILE A 18 13.47 -26.73 -19.22
C ILE A 18 13.65 -25.27 -19.70
N ALA A 19 13.24 -24.95 -20.93
CA ALA A 19 13.30 -23.59 -21.45
C ALA A 19 12.38 -22.62 -20.67
N MET A 20 11.18 -23.06 -20.27
CA MET A 20 10.29 -22.25 -19.45
C MET A 20 10.84 -22.02 -18.04
N ILE A 21 11.40 -23.05 -17.40
CA ILE A 21 12.02 -22.92 -16.06
C ILE A 21 13.26 -22.02 -16.11
N GLY A 22 14.12 -22.21 -17.12
CA GLY A 22 15.32 -21.39 -17.32
C GLY A 22 14.99 -19.94 -17.67
N GLY A 23 13.99 -19.71 -18.52
CA GLY A 23 13.49 -18.38 -18.85
C GLY A 23 12.90 -17.66 -17.64
N ALA A 24 12.11 -18.37 -16.82
CA ALA A 24 11.57 -17.83 -15.56
C ALA A 24 12.69 -17.49 -14.56
N TRP A 25 13.75 -18.32 -14.47
CA TRP A 25 14.89 -18.06 -13.58
C TRP A 25 15.77 -16.89 -14.05
N TRP A 26 15.98 -16.76 -15.37
CA TRP A 26 16.72 -15.62 -15.94
C TRP A 26 15.94 -14.32 -15.78
N TYR A 27 14.63 -14.36 -16.03
CA TYR A 27 13.73 -13.23 -15.79
C TYR A 27 13.67 -12.83 -14.31
N TYR A 28 13.68 -13.82 -13.40
CA TYR A 28 13.77 -13.59 -11.95
C TYR A 28 15.02 -12.79 -11.56
N GLN A 29 16.18 -13.02 -12.20
CA GLN A 29 17.37 -12.20 -11.90
C GLN A 29 17.27 -10.75 -12.39
N ILE A 30 16.42 -10.45 -13.37
CA ILE A 30 16.26 -9.10 -13.94
C ILE A 30 15.19 -8.31 -13.17
N ASP A 31 14.11 -8.96 -12.72
CA ASP A 31 13.04 -8.31 -11.98
C ASP A 31 12.44 -9.22 -10.89
N ASN A 32 12.90 -9.03 -9.64
CA ASN A 32 12.45 -9.80 -8.47
C ASN A 32 10.98 -9.55 -8.09
N THR A 33 10.28 -8.62 -8.75
CA THR A 33 8.91 -8.22 -8.36
C THR A 33 7.80 -9.08 -8.98
N PHE A 34 8.10 -9.93 -9.97
CA PHE A 34 7.09 -10.63 -10.79
C PHE A 34 6.28 -11.71 -10.04
N PHE A 35 6.86 -12.38 -9.03
CA PHE A 35 6.19 -13.46 -8.29
C PHE A 35 5.54 -13.03 -6.95
N GLY A 36 5.49 -11.72 -6.66
CA GLY A 36 4.82 -11.23 -5.44
C GLY A 36 5.44 -11.72 -4.12
N LEU A 37 6.64 -12.29 -4.16
CA LEU A 37 7.43 -12.59 -2.98
C LEU A 37 8.17 -11.31 -2.59
N ILE A 38 7.51 -10.50 -1.76
CA ILE A 38 8.12 -9.38 -1.08
C ILE A 38 9.34 -9.91 -0.32
N ASP A 39 10.52 -9.44 -0.71
CA ASP A 39 11.75 -9.70 0.02
C ASP A 39 11.62 -9.03 1.40
N LEU A 40 11.37 -9.84 2.42
CA LEU A 40 11.38 -9.43 3.82
C LEU A 40 12.84 -9.31 4.28
N GLU A 41 13.61 -8.50 3.56
CA GLU A 41 14.96 -8.15 3.97
C GLU A 41 14.85 -7.16 5.13
N LYS A 42 14.83 -7.72 6.35
CA LYS A 42 15.15 -7.10 7.64
C LYS A 42 15.12 -5.57 7.66
N THR A 43 13.95 -4.98 7.44
CA THR A 43 13.73 -3.57 7.74
C THR A 43 13.68 -3.45 9.26
N LYS A 44 14.82 -3.12 9.87
CA LYS A 44 14.83 -2.61 11.25
C LYS A 44 13.81 -1.46 11.27
N ALA A 45 12.87 -1.52 12.20
CA ALA A 45 11.85 -0.50 12.37
C ALA A 45 12.51 0.88 12.42
N HIS A 46 12.39 1.64 11.33
CA HIS A 46 12.70 3.06 11.34
C HIS A 46 11.55 3.73 12.08
N TYR A 47 11.78 4.04 13.36
CA TYR A 47 10.95 4.99 14.07
C TYR A 47 11.17 6.35 13.43
N TYR A 48 10.20 6.78 12.62
CA TYR A 48 10.13 8.16 12.16
C TYR A 48 9.73 8.99 13.37
N ASP A 49 10.63 9.87 13.82
CA ASP A 49 10.27 10.98 14.69
C ASP A 49 9.28 11.84 13.91
N VAL A 50 8.00 11.67 14.21
CA VAL A 50 6.91 12.44 13.63
C VAL A 50 6.99 13.83 14.22
N ASP A 51 7.67 14.74 13.53
CA ASP A 51 7.75 16.16 13.87
C ASP A 51 6.31 16.73 13.99
N PRO A 52 5.82 17.06 15.21
CA PRO A 52 4.44 17.48 15.43
C PRO A 52 4.15 18.88 14.84
N SER A 53 5.17 19.58 14.34
CA SER A 53 5.01 20.86 13.63
C SER A 53 4.64 20.71 12.15
N LYS A 54 4.76 19.49 11.59
CA LYS A 54 4.35 19.21 10.21
C LYS A 54 2.87 18.81 10.20
N SER A 55 2.00 19.75 9.80
CA SER A 55 0.60 19.45 9.58
C SER A 55 0.46 18.45 8.43
N PHE A 56 0.16 17.19 8.77
CA PHE A 56 -0.24 16.18 7.81
C PHE A 56 -1.57 16.61 7.20
N VAL A 57 -1.56 17.04 5.94
CA VAL A 57 -2.79 17.13 5.15
C VAL A 57 -2.96 15.79 4.44
N ILE A 58 -3.14 14.73 5.23
CA ILE A 58 -3.97 13.63 4.72
C ILE A 58 -5.37 14.23 4.77
N SER A 59 -6.07 14.30 3.63
CA SER A 59 -7.41 14.87 3.66
C SER A 59 -8.19 14.02 4.66
N GLY A 60 -8.76 14.64 5.71
CA GLY A 60 -9.43 13.89 6.77
C GLY A 60 -10.46 12.91 6.21
N ASN A 61 -11.01 13.23 5.04
CA ASN A 61 -11.93 12.41 4.27
C ASN A 61 -11.35 11.05 3.84
N GLU A 62 -10.09 10.96 3.43
CA GLU A 62 -9.48 9.68 2.99
C GLU A 62 -9.19 8.74 4.16
N LEU A 63 -8.81 9.28 5.32
CA LEU A 63 -8.65 8.49 6.56
C LEU A 63 -10.00 8.02 7.10
N ILE A 64 -11.02 8.88 7.02
CA ILE A 64 -12.40 8.54 7.39
C ILE A 64 -12.94 7.44 6.47
N GLU A 65 -12.67 7.52 5.16
CA GLU A 65 -13.06 6.51 4.18
C GLU A 65 -12.34 5.18 4.41
N LEU A 66 -11.03 5.19 4.63
CA LEU A 66 -10.26 3.98 4.91
C LEU A 66 -10.78 3.28 6.18
N LYS A 67 -10.96 4.05 7.27
CA LYS A 67 -11.51 3.52 8.53
C LYS A 67 -12.93 2.97 8.33
N GLY A 68 -13.79 3.70 7.63
CA GLY A 68 -15.14 3.27 7.32
C GLY A 68 -15.19 1.98 6.49
N ASN A 69 -14.28 1.82 5.53
CA ASN A 69 -14.16 0.61 4.72
C ASN A 69 -13.61 -0.58 5.54
N THR A 70 -12.64 -0.35 6.43
CA THR A 70 -12.15 -1.37 7.36
C THR A 70 -13.24 -1.88 8.29
N ASP A 71 -14.02 -0.99 8.91
CA ASP A 71 -15.11 -1.36 9.81
C ASP A 71 -16.20 -2.17 9.06
N ARG A 72 -16.52 -1.76 7.82
CA ARG A 72 -17.44 -2.50 6.94
C ARG A 72 -16.91 -3.89 6.60
N MET A 73 -15.62 -4.03 6.30
CA MET A 73 -14.99 -5.32 5.98
C MET A 73 -15.12 -6.30 7.15
N TYR A 74 -14.79 -5.86 8.38
CA TYR A 74 -14.97 -6.69 9.57
C TYR A 74 -16.41 -7.13 9.78
N SER A 75 -17.38 -6.24 9.56
CA SER A 75 -18.80 -6.56 9.68
C SER A 75 -19.26 -7.59 8.62
N LEU A 76 -18.79 -7.44 7.37
CA LEU A 76 -19.09 -8.35 6.27
C LEU A 76 -18.48 -9.73 6.49
N GLU A 77 -17.23 -9.82 6.93
CA GLU A 77 -16.59 -11.10 7.26
C GLU A 77 -17.30 -11.85 8.39
N LYS A 78 -17.75 -11.12 9.43
CA LYS A 78 -18.53 -11.69 10.52
C LYS A 78 -19.87 -12.25 10.00
N ASN A 79 -20.55 -11.49 9.14
CA ASN A 79 -21.79 -11.93 8.51
C ASN A 79 -21.56 -13.15 7.62
N TYR A 80 -20.47 -13.19 6.87
CA TYR A 80 -20.10 -14.32 6.02
C TYR A 80 -19.87 -15.59 6.84
N LYS A 81 -19.09 -15.50 7.93
CA LYS A 81 -18.87 -16.63 8.84
C LYS A 81 -20.18 -17.16 9.42
N ASN A 82 -21.06 -16.26 9.90
CA ASN A 82 -22.37 -16.64 10.43
C ASN A 82 -23.25 -17.31 9.36
N LEU A 83 -23.27 -16.78 8.15
CA LEU A 83 -24.07 -17.31 7.06
C LEU A 83 -23.55 -18.67 6.59
N LYS A 84 -22.23 -18.86 6.57
CA LYS A 84 -21.57 -20.13 6.25
C LYS A 84 -21.92 -21.22 7.26
N VAL A 85 -21.97 -20.90 8.56
CA VAL A 85 -22.43 -21.83 9.59
C VAL A 85 -23.89 -22.24 9.34
N LYS A 86 -24.78 -21.29 9.04
CA LYS A 86 -26.19 -21.59 8.72
C LYS A 86 -26.33 -22.46 7.46
N TYR A 87 -25.56 -22.16 6.41
CA TYR A 87 -25.52 -22.97 5.19
C TYR A 87 -25.11 -24.42 5.48
N ASN A 88 -24.04 -24.62 6.25
CA ASN A 88 -23.57 -25.96 6.60
C ASN A 88 -24.60 -26.75 7.44
N ALA A 89 -25.32 -26.08 8.34
CA ALA A 89 -26.39 -26.70 9.11
C ALA A 89 -27.55 -27.17 8.21
N VAL A 90 -28.03 -26.29 7.32
CA VAL A 90 -29.09 -26.60 6.35
C VAL A 90 -28.68 -27.73 5.41
N LYS A 91 -27.44 -27.70 4.92
CA LYS A 91 -26.90 -28.76 4.05
C LYS A 91 -26.85 -30.10 4.77
N SER A 92 -26.38 -30.13 6.02
CA SER A 92 -26.36 -31.36 6.81
C SER A 92 -27.76 -31.93 7.05
N GLU A 93 -28.77 -31.09 7.28
CA GLU A 93 -30.17 -31.52 7.40
C GLU A 93 -30.71 -32.08 6.09
N TYR A 94 -30.41 -31.42 4.97
CA TYR A 94 -30.77 -31.89 3.63
C TYR A 94 -30.18 -33.27 3.36
N ASP A 95 -28.88 -33.47 3.60
CA ASP A 95 -28.18 -34.74 3.38
C ASP A 95 -28.79 -35.87 4.26
N LYS A 96 -29.12 -35.56 5.52
CA LYS A 96 -29.79 -36.51 6.43
C LYS A 96 -31.17 -36.92 5.91
N LEU A 97 -31.97 -35.98 5.42
CA LEU A 97 -33.29 -36.27 4.87
C LEU A 97 -33.22 -37.04 3.56
N MET A 98 -32.27 -36.73 2.68
CA MET A 98 -32.02 -37.49 1.45
C MET A 98 -31.70 -38.95 1.77
N ASN A 99 -30.79 -39.19 2.72
CA ASN A 99 -30.43 -40.55 3.13
C ASN A 99 -31.58 -41.30 3.80
N LYS A 100 -32.44 -40.60 4.56
CA LYS A 100 -33.63 -41.19 5.19
C LYS A 100 -34.72 -41.53 4.17
N SER A 101 -34.92 -40.68 3.17
CA SER A 101 -35.83 -40.90 2.05
C SER A 101 -35.44 -42.13 1.23
N ALA A 102 -34.14 -42.28 0.95
CA ALA A 102 -33.60 -43.43 0.20
C ALA A 102 -33.80 -44.78 0.92
N ASN A 103 -33.91 -44.78 2.25
CA ASN A 103 -33.99 -45.99 3.09
C ASN A 103 -35.41 -46.32 3.61
N SER A 104 -36.42 -45.50 3.35
CA SER A 104 -37.76 -45.64 3.94
C SER A 104 -38.86 -45.49 2.88
N GLY A 105 -39.41 -46.61 2.40
CA GLY A 105 -40.50 -46.65 1.41
C GLY A 105 -41.87 -46.15 1.86
N GLN A 106 -42.00 -45.51 3.04
CA GLN A 106 -43.28 -44.96 3.52
C GLN A 106 -43.13 -43.52 4.05
N LYS A 107 -44.11 -42.67 3.68
CA LYS A 107 -44.23 -41.19 3.85
C LYS A 107 -43.43 -40.33 2.87
N MET A 108 -43.54 -40.66 1.57
CA MET A 108 -42.85 -39.98 0.47
C MET A 108 -43.25 -38.50 0.31
N ASP A 109 -44.53 -38.15 0.50
CA ASP A 109 -45.03 -36.78 0.23
C ASP A 109 -44.60 -35.74 1.28
N SER A 110 -44.60 -36.12 2.57
CA SER A 110 -44.15 -35.24 3.64
C SER A 110 -42.63 -35.02 3.63
N VAL A 111 -41.86 -36.03 3.21
CA VAL A 111 -40.39 -35.92 3.10
C VAL A 111 -40.01 -35.15 1.83
N SER A 112 -40.76 -35.34 0.73
CA SER A 112 -40.57 -34.59 -0.53
C SER A 112 -40.83 -33.09 -0.38
N SER A 113 -41.92 -32.70 0.32
CA SER A 113 -42.21 -31.28 0.61
C SER A 113 -41.16 -30.62 1.52
N GLN A 114 -40.60 -31.37 2.49
CA GLN A 114 -39.49 -30.89 3.31
C GLN A 114 -38.19 -30.74 2.50
N LEU A 115 -37.88 -31.69 1.62
CA LEU A 115 -36.70 -31.65 0.74
C LEU A 115 -36.75 -30.46 -0.22
N THR A 116 -37.89 -30.23 -0.87
CA THR A 116 -38.05 -29.07 -1.76
C THR A 116 -37.94 -27.74 -1.02
N THR A 117 -38.42 -27.67 0.22
CA THR A 117 -38.28 -26.48 1.08
C THR A 117 -36.82 -26.26 1.50
N LEU A 118 -36.10 -27.31 1.88
CA LEU A 118 -34.68 -27.25 2.25
C LEU A 118 -33.80 -26.92 1.06
N ALA A 119 -34.04 -27.50 -0.11
CA ALA A 119 -33.32 -27.18 -1.34
C ALA A 119 -33.47 -25.71 -1.72
N LYS A 120 -34.68 -25.13 -1.59
CA LYS A 120 -34.90 -23.70 -1.78
C LYS A 120 -34.12 -22.86 -0.76
N LYS A 121 -34.11 -23.25 0.51
CA LYS A 121 -33.33 -22.55 1.55
C LYS A 121 -31.82 -22.64 1.30
N GLU A 122 -31.32 -23.80 0.90
CA GLU A 122 -29.92 -24.01 0.55
C GLU A 122 -29.52 -23.10 -0.62
N GLN A 123 -30.33 -23.07 -1.67
CA GLN A 123 -30.09 -22.24 -2.85
C GLN A 123 -30.05 -20.75 -2.49
N VAL A 124 -31.02 -20.26 -1.71
CA VAL A 124 -31.05 -18.86 -1.24
C VAL A 124 -29.81 -18.51 -0.41
N LEU A 125 -29.37 -19.42 0.47
CA LEU A 125 -28.17 -19.22 1.28
C LEU A 125 -26.89 -19.22 0.43
N LYS A 126 -26.82 -20.09 -0.58
CA LYS A 126 -25.71 -20.15 -1.54
C LYS A 126 -25.61 -18.87 -2.35
N ASP A 127 -26.73 -18.36 -2.85
CA ASP A 127 -26.79 -17.11 -3.60
C ASP A 127 -26.40 -15.91 -2.73
N SER A 128 -26.87 -15.89 -1.47
CA SER A 128 -26.49 -14.87 -0.49
C SER A 128 -25.00 -14.91 -0.16
N LEU A 129 -24.40 -16.09 -0.01
CA LEU A 129 -22.96 -16.25 0.20
C LEU A 129 -22.17 -15.72 -0.99
N ARG A 130 -22.59 -16.02 -2.22
CA ARG A 130 -21.93 -15.52 -3.44
C ARG A 130 -21.99 -13.99 -3.54
N LEU A 131 -23.12 -13.39 -3.19
CA LEU A 131 -23.27 -11.94 -3.19
C LEU A 131 -22.34 -11.29 -2.14
N LEU A 132 -22.29 -11.86 -0.94
CA LEU A 132 -21.44 -11.37 0.13
C LEU A 132 -19.94 -11.51 -0.20
N ASP A 133 -19.56 -12.61 -0.85
CA ASP A 133 -18.20 -12.85 -1.32
C ASP A 133 -17.78 -11.79 -2.35
N GLY A 134 -18.66 -11.45 -3.30
CA GLY A 134 -18.44 -10.36 -4.24
C GLY A 134 -18.28 -9.00 -3.55
N GLN A 135 -19.12 -8.69 -2.55
CA GLN A 135 -18.99 -7.46 -1.78
C GLN A 135 -17.67 -7.36 -1.00
N ILE A 136 -17.22 -8.47 -0.41
CA ILE A 136 -15.92 -8.55 0.29
C ILE A 136 -14.79 -8.32 -0.71
N GLN A 137 -14.85 -8.93 -1.89
CA GLN A 137 -13.82 -8.77 -2.91
C GLN A 137 -13.70 -7.32 -3.39
N THR A 138 -14.81 -6.68 -3.76
CA THR A 138 -14.81 -5.27 -4.18
C THR A 138 -14.30 -4.34 -3.07
N LEU A 139 -14.68 -4.61 -1.81
CA LEU A 139 -14.23 -3.78 -0.69
C LEU A 139 -12.72 -3.94 -0.44
N LYS A 140 -12.17 -5.14 -0.65
CA LYS A 140 -10.74 -5.41 -0.56
C LYS A 140 -9.95 -4.68 -1.65
N GLU A 141 -10.43 -4.73 -2.90
CA GLU A 141 -9.83 -3.99 -4.01
C GLU A 141 -9.83 -2.47 -3.74
N ASN A 142 -10.92 -1.93 -3.22
CA ASN A 142 -11.00 -0.52 -2.83
C ASN A 142 -10.05 -0.17 -1.68
N TYR A 143 -9.88 -1.07 -0.71
CA TYR A 143 -8.93 -0.89 0.39
C TYR A 143 -7.48 -0.86 -0.11
N ASP A 144 -7.10 -1.81 -0.97
CA ASP A 144 -5.75 -1.88 -1.54
C ASP A 144 -5.44 -0.63 -2.38
N LEU A 145 -6.42 -0.14 -3.14
CA LEU A 145 -6.31 1.09 -3.92
C LEU A 145 -6.16 2.33 -3.02
N ALA A 146 -6.96 2.44 -1.96
CA ALA A 146 -6.83 3.54 -0.99
C ALA A 146 -5.47 3.50 -0.27
N GLN A 147 -4.98 2.32 0.10
CA GLN A 147 -3.67 2.15 0.70
C GLN A 147 -2.54 2.57 -0.25
N THR A 148 -2.64 2.19 -1.53
CA THR A 148 -1.68 2.59 -2.56
C THR A 148 -1.64 4.11 -2.71
N ARG A 149 -2.81 4.77 -2.78
CA ARG A 149 -2.91 6.24 -2.82
C ARG A 149 -2.30 6.90 -1.60
N LEU A 150 -2.48 6.34 -0.40
CA LEU A 150 -1.84 6.88 0.81
C LEU A 150 -0.31 6.76 0.75
N VAL A 151 0.22 5.65 0.24
CA VAL A 151 1.67 5.48 0.05
C VAL A 151 2.20 6.46 -0.99
N GLU A 152 1.49 6.67 -2.09
CA GLU A 152 1.85 7.66 -3.13
C GLU A 152 1.79 9.09 -2.60
N MET A 153 0.71 9.47 -1.90
CA MET A 153 0.63 10.77 -1.22
C MET A 153 1.75 10.93 -0.21
N ASN A 154 2.07 9.89 0.56
CA ASN A 154 3.18 9.96 1.49
C ASN A 154 4.52 10.11 0.76
N LYS A 155 4.74 9.44 -0.38
CA LYS A 155 5.93 9.62 -1.23
C LYS A 155 6.02 11.02 -1.82
N ILE A 156 4.92 11.59 -2.28
CA ILE A 156 4.87 12.97 -2.78
C ILE A 156 5.15 13.96 -1.64
N VAL A 157 4.51 13.79 -0.49
CA VAL A 157 4.69 14.66 0.68
C VAL A 157 6.10 14.53 1.28
N SER A 158 6.66 13.32 1.30
CA SER A 158 8.00 13.05 1.86
C SER A 158 9.13 13.31 0.86
N GLY A 159 8.88 13.20 -0.45
CA GLY A 159 9.89 13.33 -1.52
C GLY A 159 9.91 14.70 -2.22
N ASP A 160 8.76 15.39 -2.39
CA ASP A 160 8.70 16.65 -3.15
C ASP A 160 8.74 17.91 -2.28
N TYR A 161 8.47 17.80 -0.97
CA TYR A 161 8.61 18.96 -0.08
C TYR A 161 10.08 19.39 0.05
N ASP A 162 11.02 18.45 -0.05
CA ASP A 162 12.44 18.78 -0.12
C ASP A 162 12.85 19.19 -1.54
N SER A 163 12.38 18.54 -2.62
CA SER A 163 12.87 18.85 -3.98
C SER A 163 12.52 20.28 -4.44
N VAL A 164 11.27 20.70 -4.26
CA VAL A 164 10.81 22.04 -4.70
C VAL A 164 11.39 23.14 -3.84
N ASN A 165 11.44 22.96 -2.51
CA ASN A 165 12.03 23.95 -1.63
C ASN A 165 13.55 24.03 -1.81
N MET A 166 14.24 22.91 -2.04
CA MET A 166 15.67 22.91 -2.34
C MET A 166 15.97 23.60 -3.67
N GLN A 167 15.11 23.43 -4.68
CA GLN A 167 15.25 24.16 -5.95
C GLN A 167 15.10 25.67 -5.72
N ARG A 168 14.10 26.10 -4.94
CA ARG A 168 13.91 27.52 -4.56
C ARG A 168 15.09 28.05 -3.75
N TYR A 169 15.61 27.31 -2.78
CA TYR A 169 16.79 27.71 -2.01
C TYR A 169 18.04 27.83 -2.89
N ARG A 170 18.20 26.96 -3.88
CA ARG A 170 19.27 27.05 -4.87
C ARG A 170 19.14 28.30 -5.75
N GLU A 171 17.93 28.67 -6.14
CA GLU A 171 17.66 29.91 -6.88
C GLU A 171 17.94 31.15 -6.03
N PHE A 172 17.46 31.19 -4.78
CA PHE A 172 17.79 32.27 -3.85
C PHE A 172 19.31 32.38 -3.62
N ALA A 173 20.00 31.26 -3.42
CA ALA A 173 21.45 31.26 -3.27
C ALA A 173 22.18 31.83 -4.50
N LYS A 174 21.70 31.53 -5.72
CA LYS A 174 22.24 32.13 -6.96
C LYS A 174 22.04 33.64 -7.00
N ILE A 175 20.85 34.13 -6.64
CA ILE A 175 20.56 35.57 -6.59
C ILE A 175 21.45 36.24 -5.53
N TYR A 176 21.47 35.68 -4.31
CA TYR A 176 22.22 36.24 -3.19
C TYR A 176 23.73 36.18 -3.35
N ASN A 177 24.25 35.25 -4.16
CA ASN A 177 25.66 35.25 -4.54
C ASN A 177 26.09 36.55 -5.24
N ASN A 178 25.17 37.20 -5.96
CA ASN A 178 25.40 38.42 -6.72
C ASN A 178 24.94 39.70 -5.98
N SER A 179 24.20 39.57 -4.88
CA SER A 179 23.70 40.70 -4.07
C SER A 179 24.72 41.18 -3.03
N LYS A 180 24.48 42.31 -2.33
CA LYS A 180 25.36 42.74 -1.22
C LYS A 180 25.14 41.90 0.03
N SER A 181 26.24 41.59 0.74
CA SER A 181 26.18 40.66 1.89
C SER A 181 25.36 41.20 3.07
N THR A 182 25.36 42.51 3.29
CA THR A 182 24.57 43.18 4.33
C THR A 182 23.07 43.12 4.04
N GLU A 183 22.66 43.35 2.79
CA GLU A 183 21.27 43.28 2.36
C GLU A 183 20.75 41.84 2.45
N VAL A 184 21.56 40.85 2.05
CA VAL A 184 21.20 39.42 2.20
C VAL A 184 21.07 39.04 3.67
N ALA A 185 21.96 39.50 4.55
CA ALA A 185 21.88 39.24 5.98
C ALA A 185 20.55 39.73 6.58
N GLN A 186 20.16 40.98 6.27
CA GLN A 186 18.88 41.53 6.70
C GLN A 186 17.67 40.71 6.21
N ILE A 187 17.71 40.22 4.96
CA ILE A 187 16.64 39.37 4.43
C ILE A 187 16.60 38.04 5.18
N LEU A 188 17.76 37.41 5.43
CA LEU A 188 17.85 36.13 6.10
C LEU A 188 17.40 36.20 7.57
N GLU A 189 17.65 37.31 8.27
CA GLU A 189 17.17 37.52 9.65
C GLU A 189 15.64 37.53 9.78
N ASN A 190 14.94 37.84 8.69
CA ASN A 190 13.48 37.87 8.66
C ASN A 190 12.84 36.53 8.26
N ILE A 191 13.64 35.47 8.10
CA ILE A 191 13.14 34.12 7.81
C ILE A 191 13.63 33.10 8.84
N ASP A 192 13.09 31.89 8.77
CA ASP A 192 13.45 30.80 9.68
C ASP A 192 14.93 30.37 9.53
N ALA A 193 15.60 30.16 10.67
CA ALA A 193 17.03 29.86 10.73
C ALA A 193 17.41 28.59 9.95
N LYS A 194 16.52 27.59 9.90
CA LYS A 194 16.75 26.37 9.12
C LYS A 194 16.77 26.67 7.62
N LYS A 195 15.86 27.51 7.14
CA LYS A 195 15.80 27.93 5.72
C LYS A 195 17.03 28.76 5.35
N SER A 196 17.42 29.69 6.22
CA SER A 196 18.65 30.47 6.07
C SER A 196 19.88 29.57 5.98
N ALA A 197 19.97 28.55 6.83
CA ALA A 197 21.07 27.57 6.79
C ALA A 197 21.12 26.79 5.46
N TYR A 198 19.98 26.36 4.92
CA TYR A 198 19.93 25.71 3.59
C TYR A 198 20.38 26.65 2.47
N ILE A 199 19.89 27.89 2.45
CA ILE A 199 20.27 28.88 1.43
C ILE A 199 21.77 29.16 1.51
N LEU A 200 22.31 29.40 2.71
CA LEU A 200 23.74 29.63 2.91
C LEU A 200 24.61 28.42 2.53
N LYS A 201 24.16 27.19 2.79
CA LYS A 201 24.85 25.95 2.37
C LYS A 201 24.93 25.86 0.84
N MET A 202 23.97 26.43 0.12
CA MET A 202 23.91 26.46 -1.35
C MET A 202 24.61 27.69 -1.97
N MET A 203 25.03 28.67 -1.16
CA MET A 203 25.79 29.83 -1.61
C MET A 203 27.29 29.50 -1.79
N SER A 204 28.02 30.39 -2.47
CA SER A 204 29.48 30.26 -2.55
C SER A 204 30.09 30.48 -1.16
N LYS A 205 31.04 29.62 -0.75
CA LYS A 205 31.63 29.62 0.61
C LYS A 205 32.10 31.02 1.05
N LYS A 206 32.79 31.72 0.15
CA LYS A 206 33.30 33.09 0.40
C LYS A 206 32.18 34.10 0.63
N LYS A 207 31.06 33.98 -0.10
CA LYS A 207 29.92 34.88 0.06
C LYS A 207 29.12 34.55 1.32
N ALA A 208 28.88 33.26 1.57
CA ALA A 208 28.18 32.78 2.75
C ALA A 208 28.88 33.24 4.04
N GLY A 209 30.22 33.13 4.11
CA GLY A 209 30.99 33.63 5.25
C GLY A 209 30.78 35.13 5.51
N LYS A 210 30.85 35.96 4.46
CA LYS A 210 30.59 37.41 4.57
C LYS A 210 29.15 37.74 4.99
N VAL A 211 28.18 36.94 4.55
CA VAL A 211 26.79 37.11 4.98
C VAL A 211 26.66 36.76 6.46
N ILE A 212 27.26 35.67 6.91
CA ILE A 212 27.26 35.25 8.32
C ILE A 212 27.90 36.32 9.22
N GLU A 213 29.02 36.92 8.79
CA GLU A 213 29.66 38.04 9.48
C GLU A 213 28.77 39.29 9.57
N SER A 214 27.82 39.45 8.63
CA SER A 214 26.90 40.59 8.58
C SER A 214 25.57 40.32 9.31
N LEU A 215 25.33 39.10 9.77
CA LEU A 215 24.15 38.75 10.57
C LEU A 215 24.33 39.21 12.01
N ASN A 216 23.21 39.46 12.70
CA ASN A 216 23.17 39.57 14.14
C ASN A 216 23.75 38.31 14.77
N SER A 217 24.68 38.50 15.72
CA SER A 217 25.37 37.44 16.46
C SER A 217 24.46 36.33 16.99
N GLU A 218 23.27 36.66 17.50
CA GLU A 218 22.33 35.66 18.01
C GLU A 218 21.73 34.82 16.89
N TYR A 219 21.36 35.45 15.78
CA TYR A 219 20.80 34.76 14.62
C TYR A 219 21.85 33.93 13.88
N ALA A 220 23.07 34.46 13.75
CA ALA A 220 24.21 33.74 13.19
C ALA A 220 24.48 32.42 13.95
N ALA A 221 24.44 32.46 15.28
CA ALA A 221 24.60 31.26 16.10
C ALA A 221 23.50 30.22 15.84
N LYS A 222 22.23 30.65 15.76
CA LYS A 222 21.09 29.77 15.43
C LYS A 222 21.28 29.12 14.06
N VAL A 223 21.65 29.90 13.04
CA VAL A 223 21.90 29.41 11.68
C VAL A 223 23.05 28.41 11.64
N LEU A 224 24.15 28.65 12.37
CA LEU A 224 25.28 27.73 12.43
C LEU A 224 24.92 26.40 13.10
N ILE A 225 24.13 26.44 14.18
CA ILE A 225 23.61 25.24 14.84
C ILE A 225 22.73 24.44 13.87
N GLU A 226 21.80 25.10 13.17
CA GLU A 226 20.96 24.44 12.18
C GLU A 226 21.77 23.89 11.02
N SER A 227 22.78 24.63 10.53
CA SER A 227 23.68 24.18 9.47
C SER A 227 24.45 22.90 9.82
N GLY A 228 24.88 22.75 11.07
CA GLY A 228 25.54 21.53 11.56
C GLY A 228 24.62 20.29 11.60
N LYS A 229 23.30 20.48 11.68
CA LYS A 229 22.30 19.40 11.63
C LYS A 229 21.97 18.97 10.20
N LEU A 230 22.28 19.81 9.21
CA LEU A 230 22.10 19.51 7.79
C LEU A 230 23.21 18.55 7.33
N LYS A 231 23.02 17.24 7.50
CA LYS A 231 23.88 16.23 6.88
C LYS A 231 23.66 16.25 5.37
#